data_AF-A0A3D6CM00-F1
#
_entry.id   AF-A0A3D6CM00-F1
#
_cell.length_a   1.000
_cell.length_b   1.000
_cell.length_c   1.000
_cell.angle_alpha   90.00
_cell.angle_beta   90.00
_cell.angle_gamma   90.00
#
_symmetry.space_group_name_H-M   'P 1'
#
loop_
_entity.id
_entity.type
_entity.pdbx_description
1 polymer ?
#
loop_
_entity_poly.entity_id
_entity_poly.type
_entity_poly.pdbx_seq_one_letter_code
_entity_poly.pdbx_strand_id
1 'polypeptide(L)'
;MNKTININLGGFFFHIDEIAYQKLRKYLTSISKSLSDDSQGKNEIIADIEARISELLSEKITDSRQVVSESDIEDIIVIMGQPEDYSDADEPYSENNFSQSKNNISGKKLFRDGDDKFLGGVASGIAHYFAVDTIWIRLGLLALFFSAGFGILIYIILWILLPEARTTAEKLQMEGEAVNIDNIEKKIREEFSNVSESVKNAANHASEKIKDGANEFSEKLDQTFSGKNKKNKGIQGFIYTIKKIVQILFKVLRKFFAVILIFLAATVILSLIIGGFSIGSFEFLNIESNFIHYPDFFFAATIPRWILTL
;
A
#
# COMPACT_ATOMS: atom_id res chain seq x y z
N MET A 1 -33.66 2.23 -47.56
CA MET A 1 -33.86 1.62 -46.23
C MET A 1 -32.83 0.54 -46.11
N ASN A 2 -31.94 0.62 -45.14
CA ASN A 2 -30.93 -0.41 -44.93
C ASN A 2 -31.59 -1.64 -44.31
N LYS A 3 -31.09 -2.83 -44.65
CA LYS A 3 -31.62 -4.07 -44.08
C LYS A 3 -31.18 -4.18 -42.63
N THR A 4 -32.07 -4.64 -41.76
CA THR A 4 -31.79 -4.85 -40.34
C THR A 4 -31.63 -6.33 -40.06
N ILE A 5 -30.66 -6.69 -39.22
CA ILE A 5 -30.32 -8.04 -38.82
C ILE A 5 -30.44 -8.13 -37.29
N ASN A 6 -30.89 -9.28 -36.78
CA ASN A 6 -30.92 -9.55 -35.35
C ASN A 6 -29.66 -10.31 -34.96
N ILE A 7 -28.92 -9.79 -33.98
CA ILE A 7 -27.70 -10.41 -33.47
C ILE A 7 -27.78 -10.66 -31.97
N ASN A 8 -27.05 -11.66 -31.50
CA ASN A 8 -26.83 -11.92 -30.09
C ASN A 8 -25.38 -11.57 -29.74
N LEU A 9 -25.17 -10.69 -28.77
CA LEU A 9 -23.88 -10.29 -28.24
C LEU A 9 -23.89 -10.50 -26.73
N GLY A 10 -23.03 -11.36 -26.21
CA GLY A 10 -22.94 -11.61 -24.76
C GLY A 10 -24.26 -12.03 -24.09
N GLY A 11 -25.21 -12.60 -24.84
CA GLY A 11 -26.53 -12.99 -24.34
C GLY A 11 -27.65 -11.97 -24.54
N PHE A 12 -27.36 -10.79 -25.11
CA PHE A 12 -28.35 -9.73 -25.38
C PHE A 12 -28.68 -9.63 -26.87
N PHE A 13 -29.95 -9.35 -27.19
CA PHE A 13 -30.43 -9.24 -28.55
C PHE A 13 -30.47 -7.79 -29.02
N PHE A 14 -29.83 -7.51 -30.16
CA PHE A 14 -29.82 -6.19 -30.80
C PHE A 14 -30.32 -6.25 -32.24
N HIS A 15 -31.01 -5.18 -32.65
CA HIS A 15 -31.38 -4.94 -34.03
C HIS A 15 -30.32 -4.03 -34.66
N ILE A 16 -29.54 -4.54 -35.62
CA ILE A 16 -28.41 -3.82 -36.21
C ILE A 16 -28.59 -3.63 -37.72
N ASP A 17 -28.12 -2.51 -38.25
CA ASP A 17 -28.02 -2.29 -39.69
C ASP A 17 -27.02 -3.29 -40.33
N GLU A 18 -27.30 -3.80 -41.52
CA GLU A 18 -26.41 -4.67 -42.31
C GLU A 18 -24.99 -4.09 -42.45
N ILE A 19 -24.85 -2.77 -42.64
CA ILE A 19 -23.53 -2.12 -42.76
C ILE A 19 -22.79 -2.12 -41.40
N ALA A 20 -23.51 -1.76 -40.33
CA ALA A 20 -22.98 -1.77 -38.98
C ALA A 20 -22.57 -3.18 -38.52
N TYR A 21 -23.36 -4.18 -38.89
CA TYR A 21 -23.07 -5.59 -38.63
C TYR A 21 -21.78 -6.04 -39.32
N GLN A 22 -21.60 -5.68 -40.60
CA GLN A 22 -20.37 -6.02 -41.33
C GLN A 22 -19.14 -5.36 -40.69
N LYS A 23 -19.26 -4.11 -40.23
CA LYS A 23 -18.18 -3.40 -39.53
C LYS A 23 -17.84 -4.08 -38.19
N LEU A 24 -18.83 -4.38 -37.37
CA LEU A 24 -18.66 -5.08 -36.09
C LEU A 24 -18.03 -6.48 -36.29
N ARG A 25 -18.51 -7.23 -37.28
CA ARG A 25 -17.97 -8.56 -37.60
C ARG A 25 -16.52 -8.49 -38.06
N LYS A 26 -16.16 -7.52 -38.90
CA LYS A 26 -14.77 -7.29 -39.33
C LYS A 26 -13.88 -7.00 -38.12
N TYR A 27 -14.34 -6.15 -37.21
CA TYR A 27 -13.64 -5.81 -35.98
C TYR A 27 -13.38 -7.05 -35.09
N LEU A 28 -14.41 -7.82 -34.75
CA LEU A 28 -14.27 -9.04 -33.95
C LEU A 28 -13.37 -10.08 -34.63
N THR A 29 -13.43 -10.18 -35.96
CA THR A 29 -12.56 -11.08 -36.73
C THR A 29 -11.09 -10.65 -36.67
N SER A 30 -10.81 -9.34 -36.75
CA SER A 30 -9.45 -8.80 -36.61
C SER A 30 -8.88 -9.06 -35.21
N ILE A 31 -9.69 -8.87 -34.16
CA ILE A 31 -9.31 -9.24 -32.78
C ILE A 31 -9.01 -10.74 -32.71
N SER A 32 -9.94 -11.57 -33.17
CA SER A 32 -9.79 -13.03 -33.14
C SER A 32 -8.52 -13.52 -33.85
N LYS A 33 -8.09 -12.83 -34.91
CA LYS A 33 -6.87 -13.12 -35.66
C LYS A 33 -5.60 -12.67 -34.94
N SER A 34 -5.66 -11.61 -34.13
CA SER A 34 -4.53 -11.11 -33.34
C SER A 34 -4.27 -11.93 -32.08
N LEU A 35 -5.26 -12.67 -31.59
CA LEU A 35 -5.12 -13.51 -30.40
C LEU A 35 -4.38 -14.83 -30.74
N SER A 36 -3.57 -15.29 -29.79
CA SER A 36 -2.79 -16.54 -29.87
C SER A 36 -3.64 -17.78 -30.21
N ASP A 37 -3.00 -18.82 -30.77
CA ASP A 37 -3.65 -20.04 -31.28
C ASP A 37 -4.25 -20.96 -30.18
N ASP A 38 -4.21 -20.59 -28.90
CA ASP A 38 -4.86 -21.35 -27.84
C ASP A 38 -6.38 -21.22 -27.94
N SER A 39 -7.01 -22.26 -28.51
CA SER A 39 -8.46 -22.25 -28.82
C SER A 39 -9.36 -22.05 -27.60
N GLN A 40 -8.88 -22.32 -26.37
CA GLN A 40 -9.69 -22.18 -25.16
C GLN A 40 -9.65 -20.74 -24.60
N GLY A 41 -8.47 -20.12 -24.50
CA GLY A 41 -8.34 -18.73 -24.03
C GLY A 41 -8.87 -17.72 -25.03
N LYS A 42 -8.68 -17.96 -26.34
CA LYS A 42 -9.24 -17.10 -27.40
C LYS A 42 -10.76 -16.97 -27.30
N ASN A 43 -11.47 -18.06 -27.04
CA ASN A 43 -12.93 -18.04 -26.96
C ASN A 43 -13.43 -17.30 -25.71
N GLU A 44 -12.70 -17.38 -24.60
CA GLU A 44 -13.01 -16.65 -23.36
C GLU A 44 -12.81 -15.14 -23.56
N ILE A 45 -11.68 -14.74 -24.15
CA ILE A 45 -11.37 -13.32 -24.42
C ILE A 45 -12.40 -12.71 -25.38
N ILE A 46 -12.80 -13.42 -26.44
CA ILE A 46 -13.84 -12.93 -27.36
C ILE A 46 -15.19 -12.81 -26.65
N ALA A 47 -15.55 -13.76 -25.78
CA ALA A 47 -16.81 -13.69 -25.03
C ALA A 47 -16.84 -12.46 -24.09
N ASP A 48 -15.73 -12.14 -23.43
CA ASP A 48 -15.62 -10.95 -22.57
C ASP A 48 -15.71 -9.65 -23.39
N ILE A 49 -15.10 -9.62 -24.57
CA ILE A 49 -15.17 -8.49 -25.50
C ILE A 49 -16.61 -8.29 -26.01
N GLU A 50 -17.29 -9.37 -26.40
CA GLU A 50 -18.70 -9.31 -26.81
C GLU A 50 -19.62 -8.85 -25.68
N ALA A 51 -19.37 -9.28 -24.45
CA ALA A 51 -20.12 -8.83 -23.27
C ALA A 51 -19.94 -7.32 -23.03
N ARG A 52 -18.71 -6.81 -23.16
CA ARG A 52 -18.44 -5.37 -23.02
C ARG A 52 -19.07 -4.53 -24.14
N ILE A 53 -19.04 -5.02 -25.37
CA ILE A 53 -19.71 -4.36 -26.51
C ILE A 53 -21.22 -4.30 -26.28
N SER A 54 -21.81 -5.37 -25.75
CA SER A 54 -23.24 -5.41 -25.38
C SER A 54 -23.60 -4.38 -24.30
N GLU A 55 -22.73 -4.22 -23.29
CA GLU A 55 -22.90 -3.21 -22.24
C GLU A 55 -22.91 -1.79 -22.84
N LEU A 56 -21.92 -1.47 -23.69
CA LEU A 56 -21.81 -0.15 -24.35
C LEU A 56 -22.99 0.13 -25.30
N LEU A 57 -23.43 -0.88 -26.05
CA LEU A 57 -24.61 -0.75 -26.91
C LEU A 57 -25.87 -0.50 -26.09
N SER A 58 -26.02 -1.16 -24.95
CA SER A 58 -27.18 -1.00 -24.07
C SER A 58 -27.21 0.35 -23.37
N GLU A 59 -26.05 0.93 -23.06
CA GLU A 59 -25.96 2.30 -22.53
C GLU A 59 -26.38 3.33 -23.58
N LYS A 60 -25.98 3.11 -24.84
CA LYS A 60 -26.25 4.06 -25.93
C LYS A 60 -27.66 3.92 -26.51
N ILE A 61 -28.23 2.72 -26.50
CA ILE A 61 -29.55 2.42 -27.05
C ILE A 61 -30.56 2.32 -25.92
N THR A 62 -31.26 3.42 -25.67
CA THR A 62 -32.24 3.51 -24.58
C THR A 62 -33.60 2.92 -24.95
N ASP A 63 -33.91 2.78 -26.26
CA ASP A 63 -35.17 2.22 -26.76
C ASP A 63 -34.95 0.88 -27.49
N SER A 64 -35.69 -0.15 -27.07
CA SER A 64 -35.77 -1.48 -27.67
C SER A 64 -36.06 -1.52 -29.19
N ARG A 65 -36.63 -0.45 -29.76
CA ARG A 65 -36.95 -0.34 -31.20
C ARG A 65 -35.87 0.36 -32.02
N GLN A 66 -34.88 0.95 -31.38
CA GLN A 66 -33.81 1.66 -32.05
C GLN A 66 -32.86 0.66 -32.71
N VAL A 67 -32.55 0.92 -33.98
CA VAL A 67 -31.61 0.11 -34.76
C VAL A 67 -30.20 0.65 -34.54
N VAL A 68 -29.26 -0.24 -34.22
CA VAL A 68 -27.83 0.06 -34.10
C VAL A 68 -27.31 0.53 -35.45
N SER A 69 -26.82 1.77 -35.51
CA SER A 69 -26.28 2.40 -36.71
C SER A 69 -24.78 2.20 -36.83
N GLU A 70 -24.22 2.53 -37.99
CA GLU A 70 -22.78 2.44 -38.23
C GLU A 70 -21.97 3.34 -37.30
N SER A 71 -22.47 4.55 -36.99
CA SER A 71 -21.85 5.47 -36.03
C SER A 71 -21.80 4.89 -34.61
N ASP A 72 -22.78 4.06 -34.23
CA ASP A 72 -22.80 3.44 -32.91
C ASP A 72 -21.68 2.43 -32.73
N ILE A 73 -21.40 1.65 -33.78
CA ILE A 73 -20.28 0.71 -33.79
C ILE A 73 -18.94 1.44 -33.83
N GLU A 74 -18.84 2.55 -34.54
CA GLU A 74 -17.59 3.33 -34.63
C GLU A 74 -17.19 3.92 -33.29
N ASP A 75 -18.14 4.50 -32.55
CA ASP A 75 -17.90 5.01 -31.20
C ASP A 75 -17.46 3.89 -30.24
N ILE A 76 -18.03 2.69 -30.38
CA ILE A 76 -17.63 1.53 -29.58
C ILE A 76 -16.21 1.07 -29.93
N ILE A 77 -15.85 1.04 -31.21
CA ILE A 77 -14.49 0.67 -31.64
C ILE A 77 -13.47 1.67 -31.10
N VAL A 78 -13.80 2.97 -31.05
CA VAL A 78 -12.93 4.00 -30.45
C VAL A 78 -12.72 3.75 -28.96
N ILE A 79 -13.76 3.34 -28.24
CA ILE A 79 -13.68 3.04 -26.79
C ILE A 79 -12.88 1.76 -26.54
N MET A 80 -13.05 0.74 -27.39
CA MET A 80 -12.43 -0.58 -27.23
C MET A 80 -10.99 -0.66 -27.78
N GLY A 81 -10.61 0.22 -28.71
CA GLY A 81 -9.28 0.25 -29.37
C GLY A 81 -9.23 -0.57 -30.66
N GLN A 82 -8.31 -0.24 -31.58
CA GLN A 82 -8.16 -0.97 -32.84
C GLN A 82 -7.12 -2.11 -32.73
N PRO A 83 -7.41 -3.32 -33.25
CA PRO A 83 -6.52 -4.47 -33.14
C PRO A 83 -5.25 -4.39 -34.02
N GLU A 84 -5.14 -3.40 -34.92
CA GLU A 84 -3.93 -3.21 -35.77
C GLU A 84 -2.72 -2.65 -34.99
N ASP A 85 -2.90 -2.19 -33.75
CA ASP A 85 -1.80 -1.73 -32.87
C ASP A 85 -0.99 -2.87 -32.21
N TYR A 86 -1.31 -4.14 -32.48
CA TYR A 86 -0.69 -5.29 -31.80
C TYR A 86 0.04 -6.27 -32.73
N SER A 87 0.05 -6.04 -34.05
CA SER A 87 0.67 -6.95 -35.03
C SER A 87 2.04 -6.55 -35.57
N ASP A 88 2.62 -5.42 -35.15
CA ASP A 88 3.99 -5.05 -35.52
C ASP A 88 4.96 -5.39 -34.40
N ALA A 89 5.07 -6.69 -34.13
CA ALA A 89 6.30 -7.26 -33.56
C ALA A 89 7.29 -7.40 -34.73
N ASP A 90 8.43 -6.71 -34.62
CA ASP A 90 9.53 -6.63 -35.59
C ASP A 90 9.45 -5.49 -36.63
N GLU A 91 9.61 -4.22 -36.22
CA GLU A 91 10.38 -3.20 -36.97
C GLU A 91 10.82 -2.04 -36.03
N PRO A 92 12.04 -1.48 -36.20
CA PRO A 92 12.55 -0.40 -35.36
C PRO A 92 11.79 0.90 -35.65
N TYR A 93 11.08 1.39 -34.64
CA TYR A 93 10.28 2.61 -34.69
C TYR A 93 11.04 3.80 -35.28
N SER A 94 10.57 4.25 -36.46
CA SER A 94 10.88 5.59 -36.97
C SER A 94 9.99 6.60 -36.27
N GLU A 95 10.62 7.47 -35.47
CA GLU A 95 10.01 8.63 -34.82
C GLU A 95 9.31 9.54 -35.83
N ASN A 96 7.99 9.58 -35.80
CA ASN A 96 7.23 10.72 -36.29
C ASN A 96 6.70 11.52 -35.09
N ASN A 97 7.31 12.69 -34.94
CA ASN A 97 7.07 13.68 -33.92
C ASN A 97 5.62 14.20 -33.94
N PHE A 98 4.74 13.59 -33.15
CA PHE A 98 3.68 14.34 -32.48
C PHE A 98 4.20 14.70 -31.09
N SER A 99 4.62 15.95 -30.94
CA SER A 99 5.04 16.54 -29.67
C SER A 99 3.84 16.68 -28.73
N GLN A 100 3.35 15.56 -28.22
CA GLN A 100 2.54 15.56 -27.01
C GLN A 100 3.51 15.37 -25.87
N SER A 101 3.74 16.46 -25.14
CA SER A 101 4.48 16.51 -23.88
C SER A 101 3.99 15.41 -22.94
N LYS A 102 4.60 14.22 -23.02
CA LYS A 102 4.47 13.13 -22.04
C LYS A 102 5.20 13.59 -20.80
N ASN A 103 4.49 14.34 -19.96
CA ASN A 103 4.87 14.52 -18.58
C ASN A 103 4.81 13.15 -17.90
N ASN A 104 5.92 12.39 -17.96
CA ASN A 104 6.20 11.29 -17.06
C ASN A 104 6.42 11.88 -15.66
N ILE A 105 5.34 12.34 -15.05
CA ILE A 105 5.27 12.71 -13.63
C ILE A 105 4.49 11.59 -12.95
N SER A 106 5.02 10.36 -12.99
CA SER A 106 4.76 9.43 -11.90
C SER A 106 5.96 9.53 -10.96
N GLY A 107 5.97 10.57 -10.14
CA GLY A 107 6.98 10.72 -9.10
C GLY A 107 6.93 9.49 -8.17
N LYS A 108 8.10 8.98 -7.78
CA LYS A 108 8.20 7.94 -6.75
C LYS A 108 7.39 8.39 -5.54
N LYS A 109 6.47 7.55 -5.07
CA LYS A 109 5.66 7.80 -3.89
C LYS A 109 6.09 6.85 -2.78
N LEU A 110 6.17 7.38 -1.57
CA LEU A 110 6.52 6.60 -0.39
C LEU A 110 5.27 5.85 0.08
N PHE A 111 5.29 4.52 -0.05
CA PHE A 111 4.29 3.61 0.48
C PHE A 111 4.90 2.76 1.58
N ARG A 112 4.08 2.24 2.50
CA ARG A 112 4.51 1.13 3.38
C ARG A 112 4.27 -0.20 2.67
N ASP A 113 5.23 -1.09 2.77
CA ASP A 113 5.19 -2.42 2.15
C ASP A 113 4.53 -3.44 3.10
N GLY A 114 3.35 -3.95 2.74
CA GLY A 114 2.59 -4.90 3.57
C GLY A 114 3.09 -6.35 3.49
N ASP A 115 3.96 -6.68 2.53
CA ASP A 115 4.38 -8.06 2.26
C ASP A 115 5.53 -8.48 3.19
N ASP A 116 6.49 -7.59 3.49
CA ASP A 116 7.51 -7.80 4.51
C ASP A 116 7.00 -7.42 5.91
N LYS A 117 6.25 -8.33 6.55
CA LYS A 117 5.48 -8.13 7.80
C LYS A 117 6.30 -7.89 9.08
N PHE A 118 7.60 -7.59 9.01
CA PHE A 118 8.35 -7.28 10.22
C PHE A 118 8.09 -5.84 10.67
N LEU A 119 7.21 -5.67 11.67
CA LEU A 119 6.73 -4.38 12.16
C LEU A 119 6.16 -3.54 10.99
N GLY A 120 4.92 -3.81 10.59
CA GLY A 120 4.06 -2.85 9.86
C GLY A 120 4.50 -2.36 8.47
N GLY A 121 5.63 -2.81 7.93
CA GLY A 121 6.04 -2.50 6.55
C GLY A 121 6.74 -1.16 6.32
N VAL A 122 6.87 -0.33 7.35
CA VAL A 122 7.38 1.05 7.24
C VAL A 122 8.87 1.08 6.87
N ALA A 123 9.68 0.21 7.49
CA ALA A 123 11.11 0.13 7.20
C ALA A 123 11.38 -0.40 5.78
N SER A 124 10.55 -1.33 5.31
CA SER A 124 10.64 -1.87 3.94
C SER A 124 10.19 -0.82 2.91
N GLY A 125 9.11 -0.10 3.18
CA GLY A 125 8.64 1.00 2.32
C GLY A 125 9.66 2.13 2.14
N ILE A 126 10.32 2.56 3.23
CA ILE A 126 11.41 3.55 3.18
C ILE A 126 12.61 3.00 2.38
N ALA A 127 12.91 1.71 2.50
CA ALA A 127 14.00 1.05 1.79
C ALA A 127 13.81 1.07 0.28
N HIS A 128 12.61 0.72 -0.19
CA HIS A 128 12.27 0.76 -1.61
C HIS A 128 12.31 2.18 -2.18
N TYR A 129 11.84 3.18 -1.41
CA TYR A 129 11.88 4.58 -1.85
C TYR A 129 13.31 5.10 -2.03
N PHE A 130 14.21 4.81 -1.07
CA PHE A 130 15.60 5.26 -1.11
C PHE A 130 16.54 4.30 -1.88
N ALA A 131 16.05 3.15 -2.34
CA ALA A 131 16.84 2.08 -2.96
C ALA A 131 18.04 1.62 -2.09
N VAL A 132 17.82 1.48 -0.78
CA VAL A 132 18.82 1.03 0.21
C VAL A 132 18.33 -0.25 0.88
N ASP A 133 19.21 -1.14 1.34
CA ASP A 133 18.76 -2.36 2.04
C ASP A 133 17.94 -2.04 3.29
N THR A 134 16.85 -2.80 3.47
CA THR A 134 15.92 -2.71 4.62
C THR A 134 16.65 -2.82 5.97
N ILE A 135 17.77 -3.56 6.00
CA ILE A 135 18.61 -3.79 7.17
C ILE A 135 19.24 -2.49 7.67
N TRP A 136 19.72 -1.61 6.80
CA TRP A 136 20.33 -0.34 7.19
C TRP A 136 19.30 0.62 7.80
N ILE A 137 18.09 0.62 7.26
CA ILE A 137 16.98 1.44 7.78
C ILE A 137 16.49 0.90 9.13
N ARG A 138 16.41 -0.42 9.28
CA ARG A 138 16.14 -1.07 10.57
C ARG A 138 17.22 -0.72 11.60
N LEU A 139 18.49 -0.74 11.22
CA LEU A 139 19.61 -0.45 12.10
C LEU A 139 19.67 1.05 12.46
N GLY A 140 19.38 1.94 11.52
CA GLY A 140 19.26 3.39 11.76
C GLY A 140 18.11 3.72 12.71
N LEU A 141 16.94 3.09 12.52
CA LEU A 141 15.81 3.24 13.44
C LEU A 141 16.13 2.71 14.85
N LEU A 142 16.86 1.60 14.92
CA LEU A 142 17.32 1.03 16.19
C LEU A 142 18.34 1.95 16.88
N ALA A 143 19.28 2.53 16.13
CA ALA A 143 20.23 3.51 16.65
C ALA A 143 19.52 4.77 17.16
N LEU A 144 18.51 5.26 16.43
CA LEU A 144 17.68 6.41 16.85
C LEU A 144 16.84 6.10 18.09
N PHE A 145 16.38 4.86 18.20
CA PHE A 145 15.72 4.36 19.40
C PHE A 145 16.65 4.38 20.62
N PHE A 146 17.90 3.93 20.47
CA PHE A 146 18.89 3.96 21.55
C PHE A 146 19.41 5.35 21.90
N SER A 147 19.41 6.29 20.95
CA SER A 147 19.88 7.66 21.18
C SER A 147 18.95 8.45 22.10
N ALA A 148 17.66 8.55 21.76
CA ALA A 148 16.74 9.44 22.48
C ALA A 148 15.31 8.88 22.62
N GLY A 149 15.09 7.59 22.33
CA GLY A 149 13.77 6.95 22.41
C GLY A 149 12.78 7.38 21.33
N PHE A 150 13.10 8.40 20.53
CA PHE A 150 12.25 8.91 19.45
C PHE A 150 12.06 7.93 18.30
N GLY A 151 12.96 6.95 18.11
CA GLY A 151 12.82 5.95 17.04
C GLY A 151 11.47 5.23 17.05
N ILE A 152 10.88 4.98 18.23
CA ILE A 152 9.55 4.38 18.32
C ILE A 152 8.43 5.36 18.00
N LEU A 153 8.52 6.61 18.47
CA LEU A 153 7.50 7.62 18.19
C LEU A 153 7.48 7.97 16.69
N ILE A 154 8.65 8.15 16.08
CA ILE A 154 8.79 8.40 14.64
C ILE A 154 8.20 7.23 13.84
N TYR A 155 8.46 6.00 14.28
CA TYR A 155 7.96 4.81 13.62
C TYR A 155 6.43 4.71 13.71
N ILE A 156 5.82 5.02 14.86
CA ILE A 156 4.35 5.04 15.02
C ILE A 156 3.73 6.15 14.14
N ILE A 157 4.36 7.32 14.08
CA ILE A 157 3.91 8.43 13.23
C ILE A 157 3.99 8.04 11.75
N LEU A 158 5.08 7.45 11.30
CA LEU A 158 5.21 6.95 9.92
C LEU A 158 4.20 5.84 9.62
N TRP A 159 3.91 4.97 10.58
CA TRP A 159 2.94 3.90 10.41
C TRP A 159 1.50 4.41 10.27
N ILE A 160 1.13 5.49 10.96
CA ILE A 160 -0.20 6.11 10.83
C ILE A 160 -0.30 6.97 9.56
N LEU A 161 0.80 7.59 9.14
CA LEU A 161 0.81 8.55 8.03
C LEU A 161 0.99 7.88 6.67
N LEU A 162 1.73 6.77 6.59
CA LEU A 162 2.01 6.10 5.31
C LEU A 162 0.91 5.09 4.95
N PRO A 163 0.27 5.26 3.78
CA PRO A 163 -0.66 4.26 3.26
C PRO A 163 0.09 2.99 2.84
N GLU A 164 -0.62 1.87 2.88
CA GLU A 164 -0.14 0.57 2.43
C GLU A 164 -0.26 0.45 0.92
N ALA A 165 0.80 -0.01 0.25
CA ALA A 165 0.71 -0.40 -1.14
C ALA A 165 -0.16 -1.67 -1.24
N ARG A 166 -1.37 -1.55 -1.77
CA ARG A 166 -2.31 -2.66 -1.90
C ARG A 166 -2.47 -3.11 -3.34
N THR A 167 -2.29 -2.19 -4.29
CA THR A 167 -2.44 -2.46 -5.72
C THR A 167 -1.08 -2.74 -6.38
N THR A 168 -1.09 -3.51 -7.46
CA THR A 168 0.13 -3.78 -8.26
C THR A 168 0.76 -2.48 -8.76
N ALA A 169 -0.07 -1.50 -9.14
CA ALA A 169 0.39 -0.19 -9.55
C ALA A 169 1.11 0.57 -8.42
N GLU A 170 0.59 0.52 -7.18
CA GLU A 170 1.25 1.13 -6.02
C GLU A 170 2.56 0.44 -5.66
N LYS A 171 2.63 -0.89 -5.78
CA LYS A 171 3.87 -1.65 -5.59
C LYS A 171 4.94 -1.26 -6.62
N LEU A 172 4.57 -1.15 -7.89
CA LEU A 172 5.47 -0.70 -8.96
C LEU A 172 5.94 0.75 -8.72
N GLN A 173 5.05 1.63 -8.27
CA GLN A 173 5.42 3.01 -7.90
C GLN A 173 6.38 3.08 -6.72
N MET A 174 6.23 2.17 -5.74
CA MET A 174 7.12 2.06 -4.57
C MET A 174 8.52 1.59 -4.98
N GLU A 175 8.59 0.59 -5.86
CA GLU A 175 9.84 0.06 -6.42
C GLU A 175 10.52 1.05 -7.40
N GLY A 176 9.75 2.04 -7.88
CA GLY A 176 10.23 3.06 -8.82
C GLY A 176 10.20 2.60 -10.27
N GLU A 177 9.43 1.55 -10.56
CA GLU A 177 9.15 1.08 -11.90
C GLU A 177 8.01 1.90 -12.53
N ALA A 178 8.01 2.02 -13.85
CA ALA A 178 6.95 2.70 -14.57
C ALA A 178 5.65 1.89 -14.48
N VAL A 179 4.53 2.58 -14.22
CA VAL A 179 3.19 1.97 -14.23
C VAL A 179 2.72 1.86 -15.67
N ASN A 180 3.20 0.85 -16.38
CA ASN A 180 2.76 0.46 -17.72
C ASN A 180 2.16 -0.95 -17.70
N ILE A 181 1.47 -1.32 -18.77
CA ILE A 181 0.77 -2.60 -18.89
C ILE A 181 1.76 -3.77 -18.76
N ASP A 182 2.95 -3.63 -19.36
CA ASP A 182 3.98 -4.67 -19.37
C ASP A 182 4.51 -5.00 -17.96
N ASN A 183 4.82 -3.97 -17.15
CA ASN A 183 5.32 -4.16 -15.79
C ASN A 183 4.22 -4.63 -14.85
N ILE A 184 2.97 -4.18 -15.06
CA ILE A 184 1.81 -4.66 -14.32
C ILE A 184 1.57 -6.14 -14.62
N GLU A 185 1.57 -6.56 -15.89
CA GLU A 185 1.41 -7.96 -16.29
C GLU A 185 2.52 -8.82 -15.70
N LYS A 186 3.78 -8.37 -15.83
CA LYS A 186 4.94 -9.07 -15.29
C LYS A 186 4.81 -9.31 -13.78
N LYS A 187 4.48 -8.26 -13.01
CA LYS A 187 4.31 -8.34 -11.55
C LYS A 187 3.14 -9.25 -11.16
N ILE A 188 2.02 -9.16 -11.89
CA ILE A 188 0.84 -10.02 -11.67
C ILE A 188 1.19 -11.49 -11.95
N ARG A 189 1.83 -11.77 -13.08
CA ARG A 189 2.23 -13.13 -13.48
C ARG A 189 3.20 -13.75 -12.48
N GLU A 190 4.16 -12.98 -11.97
CA GLU A 190 5.11 -13.40 -10.94
C GLU A 190 4.40 -13.80 -9.63
N GLU A 191 3.48 -12.96 -9.16
CA GLU A 191 2.64 -13.24 -7.98
C GLU A 191 1.77 -14.49 -8.20
N PHE A 192 1.14 -14.65 -9.38
CA PHE A 192 0.34 -15.84 -9.72
C PHE A 192 1.18 -17.11 -9.80
N SER A 193 2.40 -17.06 -10.36
CA SER A 193 3.29 -18.23 -10.39
C SER A 193 3.72 -18.66 -8.99
N ASN A 194 4.06 -17.71 -8.12
CA ASN A 194 4.46 -17.99 -6.74
C ASN A 194 3.32 -18.62 -5.92
N VAL A 195 2.09 -18.15 -6.13
CA VAL A 195 0.89 -18.74 -5.51
C VAL A 195 0.58 -20.12 -6.10
N SER A 196 0.62 -20.27 -7.43
CA SER A 196 0.36 -21.54 -8.10
C SER A 196 1.37 -22.63 -7.69
N GLU A 197 2.64 -22.27 -7.56
CA GLU A 197 3.69 -23.16 -7.07
C GLU A 197 3.48 -23.52 -5.61
N SER A 198 3.12 -22.56 -4.75
CA SER A 198 2.78 -22.80 -3.34
C SER A 198 1.56 -23.72 -3.20
N VAL A 199 0.53 -23.53 -4.02
CA VAL A 199 -0.69 -24.36 -4.06
C VAL A 199 -0.38 -25.76 -4.59
N LYS A 200 0.41 -25.86 -5.66
CA LYS A 200 0.84 -27.14 -6.23
C LYS A 200 1.67 -27.95 -5.24
N ASN A 201 2.60 -27.30 -4.54
CA ASN A 201 3.42 -27.94 -3.50
C ASN A 201 2.57 -28.35 -2.28
N ALA A 202 1.64 -27.48 -1.83
CA ALA A 202 0.71 -27.81 -0.76
C ALA A 202 -0.25 -28.95 -1.14
N ALA A 203 -0.75 -28.97 -2.38
CA ALA A 203 -1.63 -30.02 -2.91
C ALA A 203 -0.89 -31.35 -3.03
N ASN A 204 0.37 -31.33 -3.49
CA ASN A 204 1.21 -32.53 -3.56
C ASN A 204 1.47 -33.09 -2.15
N HIS A 205 1.86 -32.26 -1.19
CA HIS A 205 2.06 -32.68 0.20
C HIS A 205 0.77 -33.12 0.91
N ALA A 206 -0.37 -32.50 0.59
CA ALA A 206 -1.67 -32.91 1.11
C ALA A 206 -2.13 -34.23 0.49
N SER A 207 -1.99 -34.40 -0.82
CA SER A 207 -2.37 -35.62 -1.54
C SER A 207 -1.57 -36.82 -1.07
N GLU A 208 -0.26 -36.65 -0.87
CA GLU A 208 0.64 -37.69 -0.34
C GLU A 208 0.24 -38.08 1.09
N LYS A 209 -0.02 -37.10 1.98
CA LYS A 209 -0.51 -37.37 3.35
C LYS A 209 -1.93 -37.92 3.41
N ILE A 210 -2.79 -37.58 2.46
CA ILE A 210 -4.17 -38.09 2.38
C ILE A 210 -4.15 -39.56 1.95
N LYS A 211 -3.23 -39.95 1.06
CA LYS A 211 -3.10 -41.33 0.58
C LYS A 211 -2.63 -42.27 1.70
N ASP A 212 -1.72 -41.81 2.55
CA ASP A 212 -1.24 -42.57 3.71
C ASP A 212 -2.20 -42.48 4.90
N GLY A 213 -2.89 -41.35 5.07
CA GLY A 213 -3.81 -41.09 6.18
C GLY A 213 -5.24 -41.61 5.99
N ALA A 214 -5.75 -41.79 4.76
CA ALA A 214 -7.14 -42.22 4.52
C ALA A 214 -7.45 -43.62 5.10
N ASN A 215 -6.46 -44.52 5.11
CA ASN A 215 -6.62 -45.86 5.68
C ASN A 215 -6.65 -45.83 7.23
N GLU A 216 -6.01 -44.85 7.87
CA GLU A 216 -5.98 -44.71 9.34
C GLU A 216 -7.07 -43.75 9.87
N PHE A 217 -7.50 -42.79 9.04
CA PHE A 217 -8.50 -41.77 9.34
C PHE A 217 -9.92 -42.31 9.28
N SER A 218 -10.20 -43.29 8.40
CA SER A 218 -11.50 -43.98 8.37
C SER A 218 -11.77 -44.76 9.67
N GLU A 219 -10.75 -45.31 10.31
CA GLU A 219 -10.88 -46.02 11.60
C GLU A 219 -10.92 -45.05 12.80
N LYS A 220 -10.24 -43.89 12.72
CA LYS A 220 -10.22 -42.87 13.79
C LYS A 220 -11.38 -41.87 13.76
N LEU A 221 -12.06 -41.69 12.63
CA LEU A 221 -13.21 -40.79 12.49
C LEU A 221 -14.40 -41.27 13.33
N ASP A 222 -14.68 -42.57 13.34
CA ASP A 222 -15.78 -43.14 14.15
C ASP A 222 -15.58 -42.94 15.66
N GLN A 223 -14.33 -42.75 16.11
CA GLN A 223 -14.02 -42.53 17.53
C GLN A 223 -13.87 -41.06 17.94
N THR A 224 -13.74 -40.12 16.99
CA THR A 224 -13.39 -38.71 17.30
C THR A 224 -14.57 -37.74 17.22
N PHE A 225 -15.70 -38.10 16.59
CA PHE A 225 -16.88 -37.22 16.53
C PHE A 225 -17.65 -37.07 17.85
N SER A 226 -17.28 -37.82 18.90
CA SER A 226 -17.80 -37.62 20.26
C SER A 226 -16.75 -36.92 21.13
N GLY A 227 -16.60 -35.60 21.03
CA GLY A 227 -15.63 -34.93 21.90
C GLY A 227 -15.35 -33.45 21.69
N LYS A 228 -16.14 -32.61 22.38
CA LYS A 228 -15.74 -31.33 23.03
C LYS A 228 -15.03 -30.26 22.17
N ASN A 229 -15.76 -29.17 21.97
CA ASN A 229 -15.31 -27.82 21.60
C ASN A 229 -13.90 -27.45 22.13
N LYS A 230 -12.95 -27.35 21.20
CA LYS A 230 -11.55 -26.99 21.42
C LYS A 230 -11.36 -25.48 21.25
N LYS A 231 -11.02 -24.82 22.36
CA LYS A 231 -10.80 -23.37 22.52
C LYS A 231 -9.74 -22.81 21.56
N ASN A 232 -10.03 -21.64 20.98
CA ASN A 232 -9.20 -20.82 20.09
C ASN A 232 -7.81 -20.49 20.69
N LYS A 233 -6.75 -21.15 20.21
CA LYS A 233 -5.35 -20.91 20.62
C LYS A 233 -4.64 -19.79 19.85
N GLY A 234 -5.15 -19.37 18.68
CA GLY A 234 -4.50 -18.35 17.85
C GLY A 234 -4.55 -16.94 18.44
N ILE A 235 -5.73 -16.50 18.88
CA ILE A 235 -5.97 -15.13 19.37
C ILE A 235 -5.25 -14.89 20.71
N GLN A 236 -5.14 -15.92 21.56
CA GLN A 236 -4.46 -15.79 22.85
C GLN A 236 -2.94 -15.58 22.70
N GLY A 237 -2.31 -16.24 21.71
CA GLY A 237 -0.88 -16.05 21.42
C GLY A 237 -0.57 -14.65 20.89
N PHE A 238 -1.46 -14.11 20.06
CA PHE A 238 -1.37 -12.74 19.54
C PHE A 238 -1.47 -11.70 20.68
N ILE A 239 -2.46 -11.84 21.55
CA ILE A 239 -2.65 -10.95 22.72
C ILE A 239 -1.45 -11.01 23.67
N TYR A 240 -0.89 -12.20 23.92
CA TYR A 240 0.30 -12.34 24.78
C TYR A 240 1.52 -11.62 24.21
N THR A 241 1.71 -11.70 22.88
CA THR A 241 2.84 -11.06 22.20
C THR A 241 2.72 -9.54 22.22
N ILE A 242 1.51 -9.01 21.93
CA ILE A 242 1.21 -7.58 22.07
C ILE A 242 1.49 -7.09 23.48
N LYS A 243 1.01 -7.83 24.50
CA LYS A 243 1.22 -7.46 25.90
C LYS A 243 2.70 -7.34 26.24
N LYS A 244 3.54 -8.26 25.76
CA LYS A 244 4.99 -8.25 25.99
C LYS A 244 5.66 -7.03 25.36
N ILE A 245 5.29 -6.69 24.12
CA ILE A 245 5.81 -5.52 23.39
C ILE A 245 5.43 -4.22 24.12
N VAL A 246 4.15 -4.09 24.49
CA VAL A 246 3.65 -2.92 25.24
C VAL A 246 4.39 -2.75 26.56
N GLN A 247 4.66 -3.83 27.29
CA GLN A 247 5.39 -3.76 28.56
C GLN A 247 6.85 -3.30 28.38
N ILE A 248 7.54 -3.76 27.33
CA ILE A 248 8.90 -3.32 27.01
C ILE A 248 8.90 -1.83 26.67
N LEU A 249 7.95 -1.37 25.86
CA LEU A 249 7.76 0.03 25.51
C LEU A 249 7.59 0.92 26.75
N PHE A 250 6.66 0.59 27.63
CA PHE A 250 6.44 1.35 28.87
C PHE A 250 7.66 1.35 29.79
N LYS A 251 8.46 0.27 29.82
CA LYS A 251 9.69 0.22 30.62
C LYS A 251 10.75 1.19 30.09
N VAL A 252 10.86 1.33 28.76
CA VAL A 252 11.80 2.27 28.13
C VAL A 252 11.33 3.72 28.31
N LEU A 253 10.06 4.01 28.03
CA LEU A 253 9.49 5.35 28.23
C LEU A 253 9.69 5.84 29.68
N ARG A 254 9.40 4.99 30.67
CA ARG A 254 9.62 5.32 32.08
C ARG A 254 11.07 5.67 32.40
N LYS A 255 12.04 4.93 31.85
CA LYS A 255 13.47 5.24 32.06
C LYS A 255 13.84 6.57 31.40
N PHE A 256 13.32 6.86 30.22
CA PHE A 256 13.56 8.12 29.51
C PHE A 256 13.02 9.32 30.29
N PHE A 257 11.76 9.27 30.73
CA PHE A 257 11.19 10.31 31.58
C PHE A 257 11.95 10.49 32.90
N ALA A 258 12.45 9.41 33.49
CA ALA A 258 13.26 9.49 34.70
C ALA A 258 14.56 10.27 34.46
N VAL A 259 15.26 10.03 33.34
CA VAL A 259 16.49 10.77 32.99
C VAL A 259 16.20 12.24 32.74
N ILE A 260 15.15 12.58 32.00
CA ILE A 260 14.73 13.97 31.77
C ILE A 260 14.42 14.67 33.08
N LEU A 261 13.69 14.02 33.99
CA LEU A 261 13.30 14.60 35.26
C LEU A 261 14.52 14.84 36.16
N ILE A 262 15.50 13.93 36.14
CA ILE A 262 16.79 14.12 36.84
C ILE A 262 17.55 15.30 36.25
N PHE A 263 17.62 15.43 34.93
CA PHE A 263 18.31 16.53 34.27
C PHE A 263 17.64 17.89 34.56
N LEU A 264 16.31 17.93 34.51
CA LEU A 264 15.54 19.12 34.86
C LEU A 264 15.76 19.52 36.32
N ALA A 265 15.70 18.55 37.24
CA ALA A 265 15.98 18.78 38.65
C ALA A 265 17.40 19.32 38.87
N ALA A 266 18.40 18.74 38.21
CA ALA A 266 19.78 19.20 38.29
C ALA A 266 19.93 20.64 37.75
N THR A 267 19.26 20.96 36.65
CA THR A 267 19.28 22.32 36.07
C THR A 267 18.63 23.33 37.01
N VAL A 268 17.49 22.99 37.61
CA VAL A 268 16.80 23.83 38.60
C VAL A 268 17.69 24.04 39.83
N ILE A 269 18.31 22.99 40.36
CA ILE A 269 19.22 23.08 41.51
C ILE A 269 20.43 23.96 41.18
N LEU A 270 21.02 23.79 39.99
CA LEU A 270 22.16 24.59 39.56
C LEU A 270 21.78 26.07 39.42
N SER A 271 20.61 26.36 38.82
CA SER A 271 20.07 27.72 38.73
C SER A 271 19.84 28.32 40.13
N LEU A 272 19.31 27.52 41.06
CA LEU A 272 19.08 27.95 42.45
C LEU A 272 20.40 28.27 43.17
N ILE A 273 21.45 27.47 42.97
CA ILE A 273 22.78 27.70 43.56
C ILE A 273 23.38 28.98 42.98
N ILE A 274 23.30 29.17 41.66
CA ILE A 274 23.85 30.37 41.00
C ILE A 274 23.08 31.61 41.44
N GLY A 275 21.75 31.58 41.44
CA GLY A 275 20.91 32.70 41.90
C GLY A 275 21.13 33.03 43.37
N GLY A 276 21.15 32.00 44.23
CA GLY A 276 21.36 32.14 45.67
C GLY A 276 22.76 32.61 46.04
N PHE A 277 23.81 32.07 45.42
CA PHE A 277 25.19 32.46 45.72
C PHE A 277 25.60 33.76 45.03
N SER A 278 25.09 34.06 43.83
CA SER A 278 25.37 35.33 43.16
C SER A 278 24.55 36.45 43.81
N ILE A 279 23.26 36.57 43.47
CA ILE A 279 22.42 37.68 43.93
C ILE A 279 22.29 37.69 45.46
N GLY A 280 22.16 36.51 46.09
CA GLY A 280 22.02 36.43 47.55
C GLY A 280 23.27 36.80 48.34
N SER A 281 24.48 36.60 47.82
CA SER A 281 25.71 37.02 48.53
C SER A 281 25.93 38.52 48.44
N PHE A 282 25.59 39.16 47.31
CA PHE A 282 25.60 40.62 47.18
C PHE A 282 24.63 41.28 48.15
N GLU A 283 23.45 40.68 48.35
CA GLU A 283 22.47 41.13 49.35
C GLU A 283 22.99 40.94 50.79
N PHE A 284 23.59 39.79 51.11
CA PHE A 284 24.14 39.52 52.45
C PHE A 284 25.31 40.43 52.83
N LEU A 285 26.19 40.76 51.88
CA LEU A 285 27.35 41.61 52.11
C LEU A 285 27.00 43.11 52.09
N ASN A 286 25.73 43.47 51.88
CA ASN A 286 25.24 44.84 51.82
C ASN A 286 26.05 45.73 50.86
N ILE A 287 26.54 45.13 49.76
CA ILE A 287 27.30 45.83 48.74
C ILE A 287 26.30 46.71 47.99
N GLU A 288 26.50 48.03 48.06
CA GLU A 288 25.57 49.04 47.55
C GLU A 288 25.02 48.71 46.16
N SER A 289 23.71 48.89 46.03
CA SER A 289 22.83 48.65 44.88
C SER A 289 23.20 49.38 43.58
N ASN A 290 24.31 50.11 43.54
CA ASN A 290 24.72 50.93 42.40
C ASN A 290 25.23 50.10 41.20
N PHE A 291 25.41 48.78 41.38
CA PHE A 291 25.86 47.86 40.32
C PHE A 291 24.76 46.95 39.77
N ILE A 292 23.59 46.84 40.42
CA ILE A 292 22.53 45.90 40.04
C ILE A 292 21.18 46.62 39.98
N HIS A 293 20.68 46.84 38.77
CA HIS A 293 19.33 47.35 38.53
C HIS A 293 18.31 46.21 38.50
N TYR A 294 17.42 46.15 39.49
CA TYR A 294 16.29 45.23 39.50
C TYR A 294 15.07 45.85 38.80
N PRO A 295 14.28 45.07 38.03
CA PRO A 295 13.02 45.53 37.48
C PRO A 295 11.95 45.69 38.57
N ASP A 296 10.98 46.58 38.36
CA ASP A 296 10.02 47.05 39.38
C ASP A 296 9.26 45.93 40.11
N PHE A 297 9.00 44.80 39.45
CA PHE A 297 8.30 43.66 40.05
C PHE A 297 9.09 42.96 41.16
N PHE A 298 10.42 43.09 41.20
CA PHE A 298 11.25 42.54 42.29
C PHE A 298 10.99 43.23 43.63
N PHE A 299 10.59 44.50 43.62
CA PHE A 299 10.27 45.26 44.83
C PHE A 299 8.86 44.97 45.36
N ALA A 300 7.95 44.54 44.48
CA ALA A 300 6.58 44.17 44.84
C ALA A 300 6.43 42.72 45.35
N ALA A 301 7.46 41.90 45.17
CA ALA A 301 7.42 40.49 45.52
C ALA A 301 7.74 40.25 47.01
N THR A 302 6.97 39.35 47.64
CA THR A 302 7.16 38.93 49.04
C THR A 302 8.14 37.78 49.22
N ILE A 303 8.64 37.21 48.12
CA ILE A 303 9.61 36.12 48.11
C ILE A 303 11.03 36.63 47.93
N PRO A 304 12.05 35.90 48.43
CA PRO A 304 13.45 36.31 48.30
C PRO A 304 13.86 36.57 46.85
N ARG A 305 14.61 37.65 46.61
CA ARG A 305 14.95 38.13 45.26
C ARG A 305 15.74 37.11 44.44
N TRP A 306 16.58 36.30 45.09
CA TRP A 306 17.34 35.22 44.44
C TRP A 306 16.46 34.07 43.92
N ILE A 307 15.20 33.95 44.36
CA ILE A 307 14.22 33.01 43.80
C ILE A 307 13.58 33.57 42.52
N LEU A 308 13.40 34.89 42.44
CA LEU A 308 12.78 35.58 41.29
C LEU A 308 13.69 35.66 40.06
N THR A 309 14.98 35.35 40.22
CA THR A 309 15.96 35.31 39.12
C THR A 309 16.01 33.97 38.41
N LEU A 310 15.24 32.97 38.86
CA LEU A 310 15.23 31.60 38.35
C LEU A 310 14.30 31.40 37.15
#